data_AF-A0A8C1LZB2-F1
#
_entry.id   AF-A0A8C1LZB2-F1
#
_cell.length_a   1.000
_cell.length_b   1.000
_cell.length_c   1.000
_cell.angle_alpha   90.00
_cell.angle_beta   90.00
_cell.angle_gamma   90.00
#
_symmetry.space_group_name_H-M   'P 1'
#
loop_
_entity.id
_entity.type
_entity.pdbx_description
1 polymer ?
#
loop_
_entity_poly.entity_id
_entity_poly.type
_entity_poly.pdbx_seq_one_letter_code
_entity_poly.pdbx_strand_id
1 'polypeptide(L)'
;MAAPPDEQSLESRINKATNPLNRETDWESIQLFCDQLSNEPEGPQLATRLLGHKIQSPQEWEAMQALTVLETCVKNCGKRFHNEVGKFRFLNELIKVVSPKYLGSRAPEPVKKKVLEMMYSWTVSLPEETKISDAYQMLKKQGIIKQDPDLPDDKPCPPPPPRPKNAIFEDEEKSKMLSRLLNSSHPEDLRAANKLIKEMVQEDQKRMEKVSKRVNAIQEVKESVGLLTQLLGDYSKESGSHSNEELIKDLYQRCEKMRPTLFRLASDTEDNDEALGKTSDYFLDGTESVDTAVTPAPAVLLPVASATKTPITVPVTSTKSLDELDLLGKTLLQQSLPPENLQVKWDKLQSQSKPTLRDLQIKSGTNTATNPSPVLAFSSEPGTLLNSQLPACITPASTLQDDVSLANVTVPLESIKPSSLLPLTVFDQHSLRVLFHFARDSPPARPDVLVVIISMLSSAPVPITNVRFQAAVPKTMRVKLQPPSGSDLPAFNPLLPPAAITQVLLLANPHKEKVRLRYKLTFDLGQESHDESGDVEQFPPPESWGNL
;
A
#
# COMPACT_ATOMS: atom_id res chain seq x y z
N MET A 1 24.57 33.33 19.01
CA MET A 1 23.64 34.39 19.43
C MET A 1 22.49 33.69 20.13
N ALA A 2 22.23 33.98 21.41
CA ALA A 2 21.15 33.31 22.14
C ALA A 2 19.82 34.04 21.89
N ALA A 3 18.76 33.27 21.63
CA ALA A 3 17.40 33.82 21.59
C ALA A 3 16.97 34.25 23.01
N PRO A 4 16.15 35.31 23.16
CA PRO A 4 15.64 35.74 24.47
C PRO A 4 14.82 34.64 25.14
N PRO A 5 14.77 34.61 26.49
CA PRO A 5 14.14 33.52 27.23
C PRO A 5 12.63 33.39 26.97
N ASP A 6 11.93 34.50 26.74
CA ASP A 6 10.48 34.52 26.58
C ASP A 6 9.99 33.85 25.27
N GLU A 7 10.80 33.90 24.20
CA GLU A 7 10.50 33.23 22.92
C GLU A 7 10.39 31.71 23.08
N GLN A 8 11.04 31.14 24.10
CA GLN A 8 11.09 29.71 24.37
C GLN A 8 10.00 29.23 25.35
N SER A 9 9.02 30.05 25.73
CA SER A 9 7.91 29.66 26.61
C SER A 9 6.83 28.84 25.90
N LEU A 10 6.15 27.94 26.61
CA LEU A 10 4.96 27.23 26.11
C LEU A 10 3.86 28.23 25.68
N GLU A 11 3.68 29.32 26.42
CA GLU A 11 2.85 30.47 26.07
C GLU A 11 3.22 31.11 24.72
N SER A 12 4.52 31.34 24.44
CA SER A 12 4.99 31.86 23.15
C SER A 12 4.66 30.88 22.02
N ARG A 13 5.04 29.60 22.18
CA ARG A 13 4.85 28.58 21.13
C ARG A 13 3.39 28.33 20.79
N ILE A 14 2.51 28.21 21.79
CA ILE A 14 1.07 28.05 21.51
C ILE A 14 0.49 29.29 20.84
N ASN A 15 0.94 30.50 21.19
CA ASN A 15 0.47 31.72 20.53
C ASN A 15 0.94 31.82 19.07
N LYS A 16 2.15 31.35 18.72
CA LYS A 16 2.59 31.21 17.31
C LYS A 16 1.78 30.14 16.58
N ALA A 17 1.64 28.95 17.16
CA ALA A 17 0.92 27.81 16.57
C ALA A 17 -0.60 28.02 16.39
N THR A 18 -1.21 28.93 17.15
CA THR A 18 -2.67 29.21 17.11
C THR A 18 -2.99 30.64 16.63
N ASN A 19 -2.04 31.32 16.00
CA ASN A 19 -2.22 32.70 15.57
C ASN A 19 -3.36 32.82 14.51
N PRO A 20 -4.38 33.67 14.70
CA PRO A 20 -5.44 33.90 13.71
C PRO A 20 -4.93 34.40 12.35
N LEU A 21 -3.72 34.95 12.28
CA LEU A 21 -3.09 35.47 11.06
C LEU A 21 -2.33 34.40 10.24
N ASN A 22 -2.19 33.18 10.77
CA ASN A 22 -1.58 32.06 10.04
C ASN A 22 -2.45 31.71 8.83
N ARG A 23 -1.85 31.57 7.64
CA ARG A 23 -2.58 31.13 6.43
C ARG A 23 -2.73 29.61 6.34
N GLU A 24 -1.80 28.90 6.96
CA GLU A 24 -1.65 27.44 6.95
C GLU A 24 -1.23 26.99 8.35
N THR A 25 -1.34 25.69 8.65
CA THR A 25 -0.97 25.13 9.95
C THR A 25 0.55 25.19 10.16
N ASP A 26 1.01 25.93 11.17
CA ASP A 26 2.44 26.00 11.54
C ASP A 26 2.88 24.73 12.28
N TRP A 27 3.16 23.68 11.51
CA TRP A 27 3.61 22.38 12.00
C TRP A 27 4.93 22.46 12.79
N GLU A 28 5.83 23.39 12.46
CA GLU A 28 7.08 23.59 13.19
C GLU A 28 6.79 24.02 14.64
N SER A 29 5.95 25.04 14.82
CA SER A 29 5.54 25.48 16.17
C SER A 29 4.75 24.43 16.93
N ILE A 30 3.96 23.60 16.24
CA ILE A 30 3.24 22.48 16.87
C ILE A 30 4.23 21.43 17.40
N GLN A 31 5.21 20.97 16.61
CA GLN A 31 6.18 19.99 17.10
C GLN A 31 7.03 20.58 18.24
N LEU A 32 7.52 21.81 18.12
CA LEU A 32 8.28 22.48 19.18
C LEU A 32 7.48 22.66 20.49
N PHE A 33 6.15 22.79 20.41
CA PHE A 33 5.27 22.79 21.58
C PHE A 33 5.12 21.39 22.20
N CYS A 34 4.94 20.35 21.38
CA CYS A 34 4.92 18.95 21.81
C CYS A 34 6.23 18.52 22.49
N ASP A 35 7.37 18.92 21.93
CA ASP A 35 8.71 18.61 22.46
C ASP A 35 8.91 19.29 23.82
N GLN A 36 8.63 20.59 23.93
CA GLN A 36 8.80 21.31 25.20
C GLN A 36 7.87 20.74 26.30
N LEU A 37 6.61 20.48 25.97
CA LEU A 37 5.66 19.84 26.88
C LEU A 37 6.16 18.48 27.40
N SER A 38 6.78 17.69 26.52
CA SER A 38 7.30 16.37 26.88
C SER A 38 8.53 16.47 27.80
N ASN A 39 9.39 17.46 27.57
CA ASN A 39 10.61 17.70 28.34
C ASN A 39 10.37 18.38 29.71
N GLU A 40 9.36 19.23 29.85
CA GLU A 40 9.08 19.94 31.11
C GLU A 40 8.29 19.09 32.12
N PRO A 41 8.57 19.18 33.43
CA PRO A 41 7.87 18.41 34.47
C PRO A 41 6.41 18.86 34.64
N GLU A 42 6.14 20.16 34.56
CA GLU A 42 4.80 20.76 34.71
C GLU A 42 4.10 21.06 33.36
N GLY A 43 4.84 20.95 32.24
CA GLY A 43 4.37 21.23 30.89
C GLY A 43 2.99 20.67 30.53
N PRO A 44 2.66 19.39 30.83
CA PRO A 44 1.34 18.82 30.58
C PRO A 44 0.16 19.55 31.27
N GLN A 45 0.38 20.07 32.47
CA GLN A 45 -0.65 20.83 33.22
C GLN A 45 -0.78 22.26 32.71
N LEU A 46 0.33 22.86 32.30
CA LEU A 46 0.36 24.21 31.73
C LEU A 46 -0.30 24.22 30.34
N ALA A 47 0.07 23.28 29.47
CA ALA A 47 -0.48 23.19 28.12
C ALA A 47 -1.96 22.83 28.09
N THR A 48 -2.45 21.90 28.93
CA THR A 48 -3.90 21.61 28.99
C THR A 48 -4.70 22.85 29.43
N ARG A 49 -4.15 23.70 30.31
CA ARG A 49 -4.73 25.01 30.64
C ARG A 49 -4.73 25.96 29.44
N LEU A 50 -3.62 26.08 28.71
CA LEU A 50 -3.47 26.99 27.57
C LEU A 50 -4.34 26.56 26.37
N LEU A 51 -4.31 25.27 26.00
CA LEU A 51 -5.16 24.67 24.98
C LEU A 51 -6.64 24.82 25.33
N GLY A 52 -7.03 24.53 26.58
CA GLY A 52 -8.41 24.70 27.04
C GLY A 52 -8.94 26.13 26.87
N HIS A 53 -8.08 27.15 27.05
CA HIS A 53 -8.43 28.54 26.76
C HIS A 53 -8.52 28.82 25.25
N LYS A 54 -7.55 28.36 24.45
CA LYS A 54 -7.50 28.59 22.99
C LYS A 54 -8.66 27.93 22.24
N ILE A 55 -9.07 26.73 22.64
CA ILE A 55 -10.21 25.98 22.06
C ILE A 55 -11.56 26.66 22.38
N GLN A 56 -11.62 27.49 23.44
CA GLN A 56 -12.77 28.34 23.77
C GLN A 56 -12.76 29.69 23.04
N SER A 57 -11.81 29.95 22.12
CA SER A 57 -11.78 31.19 21.34
C SER A 57 -13.04 31.34 20.47
N PRO A 58 -13.65 32.54 20.38
CA PRO A 58 -14.70 32.82 19.41
C PRO A 58 -14.20 32.86 17.96
N GLN A 59 -12.88 32.86 17.73
CA GLN A 59 -12.29 32.80 16.40
C GLN A 59 -12.16 31.34 15.95
N GLU A 60 -12.94 30.95 14.94
CA GLU A 60 -12.97 29.57 14.43
C GLU A 60 -11.57 29.04 14.09
N TRP A 61 -10.75 29.84 13.42
CA TRP A 61 -9.40 29.45 12.99
C TRP A 61 -8.39 29.33 14.15
N GLU A 62 -8.55 30.08 15.24
CA GLU A 62 -7.72 29.93 16.44
C GLU A 62 -8.11 28.63 17.19
N ALA A 63 -9.41 28.39 17.34
CA ALA A 63 -9.93 27.19 17.98
C ALA A 63 -9.60 25.91 17.18
N MET A 64 -9.72 25.95 15.85
CA MET A 64 -9.36 24.82 14.97
C MET A 64 -7.85 24.53 15.01
N GLN A 65 -6.97 25.53 14.93
CA GLN A 65 -5.53 25.33 15.10
C GLN A 65 -5.21 24.74 16.50
N ALA A 66 -5.88 25.22 17.56
CA ALA A 66 -5.70 24.69 18.91
C ALA A 66 -6.15 23.23 19.06
N LEU A 67 -7.20 22.81 18.33
CA LEU A 67 -7.60 21.40 18.25
C LEU A 67 -6.57 20.54 17.49
N THR A 68 -5.98 21.05 16.40
CA THR A 68 -4.89 20.36 15.69
C THR A 68 -3.63 20.22 16.56
N VAL A 69 -3.27 21.24 17.33
CA VAL A 69 -2.19 21.15 18.34
C VAL A 69 -2.52 20.06 19.36
N LEU A 70 -3.72 20.07 19.93
CA LEU A 70 -4.17 19.09 20.93
C LEU A 70 -4.18 17.64 20.38
N GLU A 71 -4.64 17.43 19.15
CA GLU A 71 -4.59 16.09 18.52
C GLU A 71 -3.15 15.61 18.38
N THR A 72 -2.24 16.49 17.95
CA THR A 72 -0.82 16.18 17.80
C THR A 72 -0.15 15.89 19.16
N CYS A 73 -0.48 16.66 20.21
CA CYS A 73 0.00 16.39 21.57
C CYS A 73 -0.51 15.03 22.12
N VAL A 74 -1.77 14.65 21.85
CA VAL A 74 -2.27 13.32 22.26
C VAL A 74 -1.56 12.21 21.50
N LYS A 75 -1.29 12.38 20.19
CA LYS A 75 -0.57 11.40 19.38
C LYS A 75 0.91 11.26 19.79
N ASN A 76 1.59 12.35 20.14
CA ASN A 76 3.05 12.35 20.33
C ASN A 76 3.54 12.30 21.80
N CYS A 77 2.81 12.89 22.76
CA CYS A 77 3.38 13.20 24.09
C CYS A 77 3.10 12.15 25.19
N GLY A 78 2.41 11.07 24.85
CA GLY A 78 2.26 9.87 25.69
C GLY A 78 1.54 10.07 27.05
N LYS A 79 1.69 9.05 27.90
CA LYS A 79 0.84 8.86 29.11
C LYS A 79 0.87 10.02 30.11
N ARG A 80 1.97 10.78 30.21
CA ARG A 80 2.02 12.00 31.04
C ARG A 80 1.01 13.06 30.61
N PHE A 81 0.78 13.20 29.30
CA PHE A 81 -0.21 14.13 28.75
C PHE A 81 -1.62 13.53 28.77
N HIS A 82 -1.76 12.25 28.44
CA HIS A 82 -3.05 11.52 28.51
C HIS A 82 -3.68 11.61 29.90
N ASN A 83 -2.88 11.42 30.96
CA ASN A 83 -3.30 11.55 32.36
C ASN A 83 -3.85 12.94 32.73
N GLU A 84 -3.48 14.02 32.01
CA GLU A 84 -4.02 15.37 32.22
C GLU A 84 -5.27 15.62 31.37
N VAL A 85 -5.26 15.16 30.11
CA VAL A 85 -6.41 15.23 29.19
C VAL A 85 -7.62 14.44 29.74
N GLY A 86 -7.38 13.28 30.35
CA GLY A 86 -8.41 12.46 30.98
C GLY A 86 -9.05 13.06 32.23
N LYS A 87 -8.51 14.14 32.82
CA LYS A 87 -9.11 14.77 34.00
C LYS A 87 -10.33 15.59 33.61
N PHE A 88 -11.40 15.50 34.42
CA PHE A 88 -12.56 16.40 34.31
C PHE A 88 -12.21 17.89 34.31
N ARG A 89 -11.06 18.29 34.89
CA ARG A 89 -10.54 19.67 34.78
C ARG A 89 -10.35 20.13 33.33
N PHE A 90 -9.88 19.25 32.44
CA PHE A 90 -9.71 19.55 31.02
C PHE A 90 -10.98 19.21 30.22
N LEU A 91 -11.58 18.04 30.46
CA LEU A 91 -12.80 17.62 29.76
C LEU A 91 -13.96 18.61 29.96
N ASN A 92 -14.06 19.27 31.12
CA ASN A 92 -15.07 20.32 31.34
C ASN A 92 -14.90 21.53 30.43
N GLU A 93 -13.68 21.87 29.99
CA GLU A 93 -13.45 22.96 29.04
C GLU A 93 -13.96 22.58 27.64
N LEU A 94 -13.75 21.33 27.21
CA LEU A 94 -14.33 20.79 25.98
C LEU A 94 -15.87 20.71 26.06
N ILE A 95 -16.42 20.25 27.20
CA ILE A 95 -17.86 20.18 27.45
C ILE A 95 -18.52 21.57 27.37
N LYS A 96 -17.85 22.65 27.81
CA LYS A 96 -18.37 24.03 27.65
C LYS A 96 -18.54 24.41 26.18
N VAL A 97 -17.59 24.02 25.31
CA VAL A 97 -17.60 24.34 23.87
C VAL A 97 -18.72 23.63 23.14
N VAL A 98 -19.00 22.36 23.45
CA VAL A 98 -20.07 21.59 22.78
C VAL A 98 -21.45 21.76 23.41
N SER A 99 -21.55 22.04 24.71
CA SER A 99 -22.84 22.08 25.41
C SER A 99 -23.59 23.40 25.17
N PRO A 100 -24.86 23.36 24.70
CA PRO A 100 -25.69 24.57 24.52
C PRO A 100 -25.97 25.36 25.81
N LYS A 101 -25.70 24.78 26.98
CA LYS A 101 -25.83 25.43 28.30
C LYS A 101 -24.68 26.41 28.61
N TYR A 102 -23.60 26.38 27.84
CA TYR A 102 -22.41 27.20 28.05
C TYR A 102 -22.05 27.97 26.76
N LEU A 103 -21.07 27.49 25.99
CA LEU A 103 -20.60 28.15 24.77
C LEU A 103 -21.16 27.51 23.49
N GLY A 104 -21.79 26.33 23.54
CA GLY A 104 -22.22 25.59 22.35
C GLY A 104 -23.29 26.26 21.46
N SER A 105 -23.92 27.33 21.93
CA SER A 105 -24.80 28.21 21.15
C SER A 105 -24.08 29.37 20.45
N ARG A 106 -22.79 29.57 20.74
CA ARG A 106 -21.91 30.61 20.15
C ARG A 106 -20.68 30.04 19.46
N ALA A 107 -20.22 28.86 19.85
CA ALA A 107 -19.08 28.18 19.25
C ALA A 107 -19.42 27.72 17.81
N PRO A 108 -18.50 27.85 16.85
CA PRO A 108 -18.72 27.40 15.47
C PRO A 108 -19.03 25.91 15.36
N GLU A 109 -19.87 25.53 14.39
CA GLU A 109 -20.25 24.14 14.18
C GLU A 109 -19.06 23.21 13.83
N PRO A 110 -18.08 23.62 13.00
CA PRO A 110 -16.88 22.82 12.74
C PRO A 110 -16.06 22.53 14.00
N VAL A 111 -15.87 23.53 14.87
CA VAL A 111 -15.17 23.40 16.15
C VAL A 111 -15.87 22.39 17.06
N LYS A 112 -17.21 22.51 17.20
CA LYS A 112 -18.01 21.56 18.01
C LYS A 112 -17.94 20.14 17.45
N LYS A 113 -18.06 19.97 16.13
CA LYS A 113 -17.92 18.67 15.45
C LYS A 113 -16.54 18.05 15.73
N LYS A 114 -15.46 18.80 15.52
CA LYS A 114 -14.08 18.32 15.75
C LYS A 114 -13.81 17.97 17.21
N VAL A 115 -14.35 18.73 18.18
CA VAL A 115 -14.30 18.34 19.61
C VAL A 115 -14.98 17.01 19.87
N LEU A 116 -16.17 16.76 19.30
CA LEU A 116 -16.88 15.49 19.47
C LEU A 116 -16.16 14.31 18.80
N GLU A 117 -15.59 14.51 17.61
CA GLU A 117 -14.73 13.52 16.93
C GLU A 117 -13.50 13.14 17.77
N MET A 118 -12.80 14.14 18.33
CA MET A 118 -11.63 13.91 19.19
C MET A 118 -12.01 13.23 20.51
N MET A 119 -13.10 13.65 21.16
CA MET A 119 -13.59 12.97 22.36
C MET A 119 -13.97 11.52 22.07
N TYR A 120 -14.60 11.24 20.92
CA TYR A 120 -14.96 9.87 20.53
C TYR A 120 -13.72 9.02 20.22
N SER A 121 -12.77 9.53 19.43
CA SER A 121 -11.55 8.80 19.09
C SER A 121 -10.70 8.46 20.32
N TRP A 122 -10.72 9.30 21.37
CA TRP A 122 -10.08 9.00 22.65
C TRP A 122 -10.80 7.93 23.47
N THR A 123 -12.12 7.73 23.33
CA THR A 123 -12.80 6.57 23.97
C THR A 123 -12.32 5.23 23.42
N VAL A 124 -11.77 5.21 22.19
CA VAL A 124 -11.22 4.02 21.53
C VAL A 124 -9.71 3.91 21.74
N SER A 125 -8.97 5.01 21.59
CA SER A 125 -7.50 5.05 21.64
C SER A 125 -6.89 5.18 23.04
N LEU A 126 -7.66 5.69 24.03
CA LEU A 126 -7.22 5.84 25.43
C LEU A 126 -8.17 5.08 26.40
N PRO A 127 -8.35 3.75 26.26
CA PRO A 127 -9.33 2.98 27.05
C PRO A 127 -9.04 2.95 28.56
N GLU A 128 -7.82 3.29 28.99
CA GLU A 128 -7.48 3.44 30.41
C GLU A 128 -8.16 4.68 31.05
N GLU A 129 -8.39 5.75 30.28
CA GLU A 129 -8.96 7.02 30.77
C GLU A 129 -10.50 7.02 30.73
N THR A 130 -11.08 6.11 31.51
CA THR A 130 -12.53 5.92 31.76
C THR A 130 -13.37 7.20 31.76
N LYS A 131 -12.88 8.28 32.38
CA LYS A 131 -13.55 9.60 32.49
C LYS A 131 -13.87 10.25 31.14
N ILE A 132 -13.08 9.98 30.10
CA ILE A 132 -13.33 10.44 28.72
C ILE A 132 -14.60 9.76 28.18
N SER A 133 -14.72 8.45 28.40
CA SER A 133 -15.92 7.68 28.04
C SER A 133 -17.15 8.16 28.84
N ASP A 134 -17.02 8.37 30.15
CA ASP A 134 -18.11 8.93 30.98
C ASP A 134 -18.59 10.30 30.46
N ALA A 135 -17.65 11.19 30.10
CA ALA A 135 -17.96 12.50 29.54
C ALA A 135 -18.67 12.40 28.17
N TYR A 136 -18.19 11.53 27.28
CA TYR A 136 -18.81 11.29 25.97
C TYR A 136 -20.23 10.71 26.12
N GLN A 137 -20.40 9.69 26.96
CA GLN A 137 -21.70 9.06 27.24
C GLN A 137 -22.66 10.03 27.93
N MET A 138 -22.18 10.96 28.76
CA MET A 138 -23.00 12.05 29.32
C MET A 138 -23.52 12.98 28.23
N LEU A 139 -22.67 13.43 27.29
CA LEU A 139 -23.06 14.30 26.18
C LEU A 139 -24.09 13.62 25.26
N LYS A 140 -23.91 12.32 25.01
CA LYS A 140 -24.86 11.47 24.27
C LYS A 140 -26.22 11.35 24.99
N LYS A 141 -26.22 11.06 26.29
CA LYS A 141 -27.45 11.04 27.12
C LYS A 141 -28.16 12.40 27.21
N GLN A 142 -27.45 13.51 27.01
CA GLN A 142 -28.02 14.85 26.95
C GLN A 142 -28.56 15.23 25.56
N GLY A 143 -28.48 14.35 24.55
CA GLY A 143 -28.96 14.62 23.19
C GLY A 143 -28.11 15.63 22.41
N ILE A 144 -26.92 15.97 22.92
CA ILE A 144 -25.94 16.84 22.24
C ILE A 144 -25.29 16.09 21.08
N ILE A 145 -25.05 14.79 21.27
CA ILE A 145 -24.57 13.85 20.24
C ILE A 145 -25.78 13.09 19.69
N LYS A 146 -26.16 13.38 18.44
CA LYS A 146 -27.35 12.78 17.78
C LYS A 146 -27.03 11.48 17.02
N GLN A 147 -25.84 11.42 16.46
CA GLN A 147 -25.19 10.24 15.88
C GLN A 147 -23.74 10.28 16.35
N ASP A 148 -23.12 9.13 16.60
CA ASP A 148 -21.67 9.08 16.79
C ASP A 148 -20.99 9.48 15.48
N PRO A 149 -19.86 10.21 15.50
CA PRO A 149 -19.15 10.54 14.28
C PRO A 149 -18.63 9.26 13.61
N ASP A 150 -18.87 9.13 12.30
CA ASP A 150 -18.08 8.24 11.46
C ASP A 150 -16.62 8.71 11.56
N LEU A 151 -15.81 8.02 12.37
CA LEU A 151 -14.39 8.30 12.45
C LEU A 151 -13.80 8.07 11.05
N PRO A 152 -13.03 9.03 10.49
CA PRO A 152 -12.12 8.66 9.42
C PRO A 152 -11.25 7.53 9.98
N ASP A 153 -11.18 6.43 9.23
CA ASP A 153 -10.48 5.22 9.62
C ASP A 153 -8.97 5.50 9.60
N ASP A 154 -8.49 6.14 10.68
CA ASP A 154 -7.09 6.44 11.01
C ASP A 154 -6.42 5.12 11.39
N LYS A 155 -6.40 4.21 10.41
CA LYS A 155 -5.89 2.85 10.51
C LYS A 155 -4.47 2.94 11.06
N PRO A 156 -4.19 2.34 12.23
CA PRO A 156 -2.83 1.96 12.53
C PRO A 156 -2.31 1.19 11.32
N CYS A 157 -1.15 1.59 10.77
CA CYS A 157 -0.58 1.00 9.55
C CYS A 157 -0.80 -0.52 9.58
N PRO A 158 -1.56 -1.09 8.62
CA PRO A 158 -2.24 -2.36 8.83
C PRO A 158 -1.24 -3.39 9.32
N PRO A 159 -1.45 -3.98 10.52
CA PRO A 159 -0.44 -4.79 11.18
C PRO A 159 0.03 -5.85 10.19
N PRO A 160 1.36 -5.94 9.93
CA PRO A 160 1.90 -6.52 8.70
C PRO A 160 1.25 -7.88 8.46
N PRO A 161 0.58 -8.05 7.30
CA PRO A 161 -0.59 -8.92 7.15
C PRO A 161 -0.32 -10.25 7.82
N PRO A 162 -1.11 -10.61 8.85
CA PRO A 162 -0.71 -11.55 9.89
C PRO A 162 -0.18 -12.80 9.23
N ARG A 163 1.16 -13.00 9.34
CA ARG A 163 1.94 -13.93 8.49
C ARG A 163 1.10 -15.17 8.26
N PRO A 164 0.79 -15.51 6.98
CA PRO A 164 -0.31 -16.39 6.63
C PRO A 164 -0.31 -17.56 7.60
N LYS A 165 -1.39 -17.72 8.38
CA LYS A 165 -1.42 -18.67 9.50
C LYS A 165 -1.22 -20.07 8.95
N ASN A 166 0.04 -20.51 8.89
CA ASN A 166 0.37 -21.89 8.61
C ASN A 166 -0.34 -22.72 9.68
N ALA A 167 -1.14 -23.70 9.26
CA ALA A 167 -1.83 -24.66 10.13
C ALA A 167 -0.83 -25.68 10.73
N ILE A 168 0.30 -25.18 11.23
CA ILE A 168 1.43 -25.88 11.83
C ILE A 168 1.34 -25.82 13.37
N PHE A 169 0.54 -24.89 13.92
CA PHE A 169 0.38 -24.68 15.37
C PHE A 169 -0.98 -25.14 15.91
N GLU A 170 -1.56 -26.18 15.31
CA GLU A 170 -2.55 -27.03 16.00
C GLU A 170 -1.84 -27.85 17.08
N ASP A 171 -0.63 -28.33 16.76
CA ASP A 171 0.29 -28.93 17.72
C ASP A 171 1.03 -27.83 18.51
N GLU A 172 0.29 -27.20 19.42
CA GLU A 172 0.79 -26.16 20.31
C GLU A 172 1.95 -26.68 21.19
N GLU A 173 2.02 -28.00 21.43
CA GLU A 173 3.11 -28.65 22.14
C GLU A 173 4.42 -28.66 21.34
N LYS A 174 4.40 -29.04 20.05
CA LYS A 174 5.55 -28.90 19.14
C LYS A 174 6.02 -27.44 19.05
N SER A 175 5.09 -26.48 19.01
CA SER A 175 5.41 -25.04 19.01
C SER A 175 6.17 -24.59 20.27
N LYS A 176 5.64 -24.96 21.44
CA LYS A 176 6.24 -24.70 22.76
C LYS A 176 7.56 -25.43 22.92
N MET A 177 7.69 -26.66 22.41
CA MET A 177 8.92 -27.45 22.42
C MET A 177 10.00 -26.80 21.55
N LEU A 178 9.70 -26.45 20.30
CA LEU A 178 10.66 -25.79 19.41
C LEU A 178 11.15 -24.46 19.99
N SER A 179 10.23 -23.67 20.56
CA SER A 179 10.55 -22.40 21.21
C SER A 179 11.41 -22.56 22.47
N ARG A 180 11.27 -23.65 23.24
CA ARG A 180 12.16 -23.98 24.36
C ARG A 180 13.56 -24.39 23.87
N LEU A 181 13.62 -25.25 22.85
CA LEU A 181 14.87 -25.77 22.30
C LEU A 181 15.72 -24.67 21.63
N LEU A 182 15.08 -23.73 20.91
CA LEU A 182 15.77 -22.57 20.28
C LEU A 182 16.26 -21.52 21.29
N ASN A 183 15.61 -21.40 22.45
CA ASN A 183 16.03 -20.49 23.52
C ASN A 183 17.06 -21.13 24.47
N SER A 184 17.40 -22.41 24.30
CA SER A 184 18.44 -23.08 25.08
C SER A 184 19.84 -22.71 24.59
N SER A 185 20.77 -22.55 25.53
CA SER A 185 22.20 -22.35 25.24
C SER A 185 22.96 -23.68 25.05
N HIS A 186 22.29 -24.84 25.12
CA HIS A 186 22.94 -26.14 24.98
C HIS A 186 22.98 -26.61 23.51
N PRO A 187 24.13 -27.14 23.03
CA PRO A 187 24.29 -27.54 21.63
C PRO A 187 23.47 -28.78 21.25
N GLU A 188 23.06 -29.60 22.22
CA GLU A 188 22.17 -30.74 22.00
C GLU A 188 20.73 -30.28 21.70
N ASP A 189 20.22 -29.32 22.47
CA ASP A 189 18.88 -28.75 22.28
C ASP A 189 18.77 -28.03 20.93
N LEU A 190 19.82 -27.31 20.52
CA LEU A 190 19.89 -26.70 19.19
C LEU A 190 19.91 -27.74 18.06
N ARG A 191 20.50 -28.94 18.26
CA ARG A 191 20.39 -30.04 17.29
C ARG A 191 18.98 -30.63 17.27
N ALA A 192 18.32 -30.77 18.42
CA ALA A 192 16.92 -31.20 18.50
C ALA A 192 15.96 -30.20 17.82
N ALA A 193 16.17 -28.89 18.01
CA ALA A 193 15.43 -27.84 17.30
C ALA A 193 15.59 -27.97 15.77
N ASN A 194 16.82 -28.11 15.28
CA ASN A 194 17.08 -28.26 13.83
C ASN A 194 16.47 -29.55 13.26
N LYS A 195 16.42 -30.65 14.03
CA LYS A 195 15.70 -31.87 13.63
C LYS A 195 14.19 -31.62 13.54
N LEU A 196 13.60 -31.00 14.56
CA LEU A 196 12.17 -30.71 14.62
C LEU A 196 11.72 -29.75 13.50
N ILE A 197 12.52 -28.71 13.21
CA ILE A 197 12.29 -27.81 12.05
C ILE A 197 12.27 -28.60 10.75
N LYS A 198 13.23 -29.52 10.54
CA LYS A 198 13.30 -30.33 9.31
C LYS A 198 12.08 -31.25 9.15
N GLU A 199 11.61 -31.85 10.23
CA GLU A 199 10.42 -32.70 10.22
C GLU A 199 9.16 -31.87 9.94
N MET A 200 8.98 -30.72 10.60
CA MET A 200 7.85 -29.80 10.37
C MET A 200 7.83 -29.24 8.93
N VAL A 201 8.98 -28.91 8.34
CA VAL A 201 9.06 -28.41 6.95
C VAL A 201 8.74 -29.52 5.94
N GLN A 202 9.14 -30.77 6.20
CA GLN A 202 8.77 -31.90 5.34
C GLN A 202 7.27 -32.25 5.45
N GLU A 203 6.69 -32.10 6.63
CA GLU A 203 5.25 -32.25 6.87
C GLU A 203 4.44 -31.14 6.18
N ASP A 204 4.84 -29.88 6.31
CA ASP A 204 4.18 -28.74 5.66
C ASP A 204 4.29 -28.79 4.13
N GLN A 205 5.46 -29.12 3.57
CA GLN A 205 5.62 -29.35 2.12
C GLN A 205 4.65 -30.42 1.62
N LYS A 206 4.52 -31.54 2.35
CA LYS A 206 3.58 -32.63 2.03
C LYS A 206 2.11 -32.20 2.18
N ARG A 207 1.79 -31.33 3.14
CA ARG A 207 0.44 -30.73 3.30
C ARG A 207 0.13 -29.77 2.15
N MET A 208 1.07 -28.90 1.81
CA MET A 208 1.00 -27.93 0.72
C MET A 208 0.79 -28.62 -0.63
N GLU A 209 1.45 -29.74 -0.88
CA GLU A 209 1.22 -30.57 -2.06
C GLU A 209 -0.18 -31.20 -2.08
N LYS A 210 -0.71 -31.70 -0.95
CA LYS A 210 -2.11 -32.17 -0.86
C LYS A 210 -3.09 -31.04 -1.20
N VAL A 211 -2.89 -29.86 -0.61
CA VAL A 211 -3.76 -28.68 -0.81
C VAL A 211 -3.68 -28.18 -2.26
N SER A 212 -2.48 -28.09 -2.84
CA SER A 212 -2.28 -27.72 -4.25
C SER A 212 -3.00 -28.70 -5.20
N LYS A 213 -2.88 -30.01 -4.96
CA LYS A 213 -3.61 -31.05 -5.72
C LYS A 213 -5.14 -30.92 -5.59
N ARG A 214 -5.66 -30.55 -4.42
CA ARG A 214 -7.10 -30.23 -4.22
C ARG A 214 -7.52 -28.99 -5.02
N VAL A 215 -6.81 -27.87 -4.85
CA VAL A 215 -7.14 -26.58 -5.49
C VAL A 215 -7.12 -26.72 -7.02
N ASN A 216 -6.10 -27.34 -7.59
CA ASN A 216 -6.00 -27.53 -9.04
C ASN A 216 -7.15 -28.39 -9.60
N ALA A 217 -7.53 -29.47 -8.91
CA ALA A 217 -8.64 -30.32 -9.33
C ALA A 217 -10.01 -29.62 -9.23
N ILE A 218 -10.23 -28.81 -8.19
CA ILE A 218 -11.44 -28.00 -8.05
C ILE A 218 -11.51 -26.92 -9.14
N GLN A 219 -10.39 -26.25 -9.42
CA GLN A 219 -10.27 -25.23 -10.46
C GLN A 219 -10.54 -25.80 -11.87
N GLU A 220 -9.99 -26.97 -12.19
CA GLU A 220 -10.23 -27.63 -13.49
C GLU A 220 -11.71 -28.01 -13.68
N VAL A 221 -12.43 -28.41 -12.62
CA VAL A 221 -13.89 -28.61 -12.71
C VAL A 221 -14.61 -27.28 -12.88
N LYS A 222 -14.24 -26.24 -12.12
CA LYS A 222 -14.87 -24.91 -12.21
C LYS A 222 -14.75 -24.32 -13.62
N GLU A 223 -13.59 -24.46 -14.26
CA GLU A 223 -13.37 -24.06 -15.65
C GLU A 223 -14.19 -24.90 -16.64
N SER A 224 -14.23 -26.22 -16.45
CA SER A 224 -15.00 -27.14 -17.32
C SER A 224 -16.51 -26.89 -17.24
N VAL A 225 -17.06 -26.70 -16.03
CA VAL A 225 -18.48 -26.42 -15.78
C VAL A 225 -18.83 -25.00 -16.23
N GLY A 226 -17.96 -24.01 -16.00
CA GLY A 226 -18.16 -22.64 -16.47
C GLY A 226 -18.26 -22.55 -18.00
N LEU A 227 -17.33 -23.20 -18.72
CA LEU A 227 -17.35 -23.24 -20.18
C LEU A 227 -18.57 -24.01 -20.73
N LEU A 228 -18.94 -25.13 -20.10
CA LEU A 228 -20.15 -25.87 -20.45
C LEU A 228 -21.41 -25.02 -20.25
N THR A 229 -21.50 -24.28 -19.14
CA THR A 229 -22.63 -23.38 -18.83
C THR A 229 -22.73 -22.25 -19.84
N GLN A 230 -21.61 -21.62 -20.21
CA GLN A 230 -21.59 -20.59 -21.24
C GLN A 230 -22.05 -21.13 -22.60
N LEU A 231 -21.49 -22.26 -23.05
CA LEU A 231 -21.85 -22.87 -24.33
C LEU A 231 -23.31 -23.35 -24.40
N LEU A 232 -23.90 -23.72 -23.27
CA LEU A 232 -25.34 -24.03 -23.17
C LEU A 232 -26.22 -22.76 -23.18
N GLY A 233 -25.74 -21.66 -22.59
CA GLY A 233 -26.43 -20.36 -22.61
C GLY A 233 -26.47 -19.71 -24.00
N ASP A 234 -25.37 -19.81 -24.75
CA ASP A 234 -25.25 -19.29 -26.12
C ASP A 234 -25.90 -20.18 -27.20
N TYR A 235 -26.42 -21.37 -26.84
CA TYR A 235 -26.93 -22.37 -27.80
C TYR A 235 -28.33 -22.03 -28.33
N SER A 236 -28.39 -21.19 -29.37
CA SER A 236 -29.60 -21.04 -30.18
C SER A 236 -29.89 -22.32 -30.97
N LYS A 237 -31.10 -22.85 -30.79
CA LYS A 237 -31.59 -24.11 -31.38
C LYS A 237 -31.66 -24.11 -32.93
N GLU A 238 -31.50 -22.95 -33.55
CA GLU A 238 -31.53 -22.74 -35.00
C GLU A 238 -30.14 -22.41 -35.61
N SER A 239 -29.06 -22.49 -34.81
CA SER A 239 -27.69 -22.16 -35.29
C SER A 239 -26.58 -23.04 -34.69
N GLY A 240 -26.94 -24.17 -34.08
CA GLY A 240 -25.98 -25.14 -33.54
C GLY A 240 -25.14 -25.80 -34.64
N SER A 241 -23.89 -25.37 -34.80
CA SER A 241 -22.89 -26.08 -35.61
C SER A 241 -22.61 -27.46 -35.00
N HIS A 242 -22.40 -28.48 -35.83
CA HIS A 242 -22.06 -29.85 -35.41
C HIS A 242 -20.87 -29.87 -34.43
N SER A 243 -19.85 -29.04 -34.69
CA SER A 243 -18.67 -28.88 -33.85
C SER A 243 -18.97 -28.36 -32.44
N ASN A 244 -20.07 -27.62 -32.24
CA ASN A 244 -20.48 -27.15 -30.92
C ASN A 244 -21.20 -28.27 -30.15
N GLU A 245 -21.99 -29.09 -30.84
CA GLU A 245 -22.68 -30.24 -30.24
C GLU A 245 -21.68 -31.32 -29.79
N GLU A 246 -20.60 -31.54 -30.55
CA GLU A 246 -19.47 -32.39 -30.15
C GLU A 246 -18.71 -31.82 -28.95
N LEU A 247 -18.37 -30.54 -28.96
CA LEU A 247 -17.67 -29.87 -27.85
C LEU A 247 -18.47 -29.91 -26.53
N ILE A 248 -19.79 -29.69 -26.59
CA ILE A 248 -20.69 -29.78 -25.42
C ILE A 248 -20.71 -31.21 -24.86
N LYS A 249 -20.74 -32.25 -25.71
CA LYS A 249 -20.69 -33.66 -25.29
C LYS A 249 -19.34 -34.01 -24.62
N ASP A 250 -18.23 -33.52 -25.15
CA ASP A 250 -16.90 -33.75 -24.57
C ASP A 250 -16.70 -33.04 -23.23
N LEU A 251 -17.17 -31.79 -23.10
CA LEU A 251 -17.15 -31.05 -21.83
C LEU A 251 -18.04 -31.71 -20.77
N TYR A 252 -19.24 -32.18 -21.15
CA TYR A 252 -20.10 -32.96 -20.27
C TYR A 252 -19.40 -34.24 -19.81
N GLN A 253 -18.82 -35.01 -20.74
CA GLN A 253 -18.04 -36.21 -20.40
C GLN A 253 -16.83 -35.93 -19.51
N ARG A 254 -16.18 -34.76 -19.64
CA ARG A 254 -15.09 -34.35 -18.76
C ARG A 254 -15.60 -34.12 -17.33
N CYS A 255 -16.69 -33.37 -17.18
CA CYS A 255 -17.32 -33.13 -15.87
C CYS A 255 -17.75 -34.44 -15.19
N GLU A 256 -18.40 -35.35 -15.94
CA GLU A 256 -18.75 -36.71 -15.48
C GLU A 256 -17.54 -37.49 -14.96
N LYS A 257 -16.43 -37.51 -15.72
CA LYS A 257 -15.18 -38.22 -15.35
C LYS A 257 -14.50 -37.60 -14.12
N MET A 258 -14.73 -36.33 -13.84
CA MET A 258 -14.13 -35.61 -12.71
C MET A 258 -14.97 -35.70 -11.42
N ARG A 259 -16.29 -35.93 -11.50
CA ARG A 259 -17.18 -36.05 -10.33
C ARG A 259 -16.66 -37.06 -9.27
N PRO A 260 -16.21 -38.29 -9.61
CA PRO A 260 -15.65 -39.22 -8.61
C PRO A 260 -14.36 -38.73 -7.94
N THR A 261 -13.56 -37.91 -8.65
CA THR A 261 -12.34 -37.32 -8.08
C THR A 261 -12.68 -36.22 -7.09
N LEU A 262 -13.70 -35.37 -7.35
CA LEU A 262 -14.21 -34.42 -6.36
C LEU A 262 -14.73 -35.11 -5.10
N PHE A 263 -15.58 -36.14 -5.24
CA PHE A 263 -16.09 -36.90 -4.09
C PHE A 263 -14.98 -37.51 -3.23
N ARG A 264 -13.93 -38.07 -3.86
CA ARG A 264 -12.76 -38.55 -3.11
C ARG A 264 -12.01 -37.42 -2.42
N LEU A 265 -11.73 -36.31 -3.12
CA LEU A 265 -10.98 -35.17 -2.54
C LEU A 265 -11.73 -34.50 -1.38
N ALA A 266 -13.06 -34.52 -1.39
CA ALA A 266 -13.93 -34.10 -0.29
C ALA A 266 -14.06 -35.15 0.82
N SER A 267 -13.96 -36.45 0.51
CA SER A 267 -13.90 -37.51 1.52
C SER A 267 -12.53 -37.65 2.19
N ASP A 268 -11.47 -37.13 1.56
CA ASP A 268 -10.09 -37.12 2.10
C ASP A 268 -9.85 -35.94 3.07
N THR A 269 -10.83 -35.05 3.31
CA THR A 269 -10.68 -33.95 4.29
C THR A 269 -10.93 -34.46 5.70
N GLU A 270 -9.93 -34.34 6.56
CA GLU A 270 -10.06 -34.54 8.01
C GLU A 270 -10.86 -33.36 8.62
N ASP A 271 -11.69 -33.62 9.64
CA ASP A 271 -12.70 -32.68 10.18
C ASP A 271 -12.16 -31.34 10.76
N ASN A 272 -10.84 -31.13 10.75
CA ASN A 272 -10.16 -30.02 11.40
C ASN A 272 -9.65 -28.92 10.44
N ASP A 273 -9.75 -29.12 9.11
CA ASP A 273 -9.28 -28.12 8.12
C ASP A 273 -10.30 -26.95 8.05
N GLU A 274 -10.18 -25.94 8.94
CA GLU A 274 -11.08 -24.76 9.06
C GLU A 274 -11.32 -24.02 7.72
N ALA A 275 -10.44 -24.25 6.73
CA ALA A 275 -10.63 -23.88 5.32
C ALA A 275 -11.96 -24.39 4.72
N LEU A 276 -12.55 -25.47 5.25
CA LEU A 276 -13.87 -25.98 4.91
C LEU A 276 -14.97 -24.91 4.98
N GLY A 277 -14.88 -23.97 5.93
CA GLY A 277 -15.82 -22.84 6.03
C GLY A 277 -15.77 -21.86 4.84
N LYS A 278 -14.80 -22.01 3.91
CA LYS A 278 -14.69 -21.23 2.67
C LYS A 278 -14.71 -22.08 1.41
N THR A 279 -14.23 -23.33 1.46
CA THR A 279 -14.36 -24.25 0.33
C THR A 279 -15.76 -24.85 0.23
N SER A 280 -16.54 -24.94 1.32
CA SER A 280 -17.92 -25.39 1.26
C SER A 280 -18.84 -24.45 0.47
N ASP A 281 -18.66 -23.13 0.58
CA ASP A 281 -19.41 -22.15 -0.24
C ASP A 281 -19.17 -22.41 -1.74
N TYR A 282 -17.91 -22.63 -2.15
CA TYR A 282 -17.58 -22.96 -3.54
C TYR A 282 -18.00 -24.37 -3.97
N PHE A 283 -18.10 -25.32 -3.04
CA PHE A 283 -18.59 -26.67 -3.34
C PHE A 283 -20.10 -26.70 -3.55
N LEU A 284 -20.88 -25.99 -2.72
CA LEU A 284 -22.34 -25.94 -2.82
C LEU A 284 -22.78 -25.32 -4.15
N ASP A 285 -22.27 -24.14 -4.48
CA ASP A 285 -22.46 -23.44 -5.78
C ASP A 285 -22.10 -24.36 -6.96
N GLY A 286 -20.96 -25.06 -6.87
CA GLY A 286 -20.53 -26.03 -7.88
C GLY A 286 -21.45 -27.26 -8.00
N THR A 287 -22.02 -27.76 -6.91
CA THR A 287 -22.93 -28.93 -6.93
C THR A 287 -24.34 -28.59 -7.39
N GLU A 288 -24.94 -27.47 -6.95
CA GLU A 288 -26.25 -27.02 -7.43
C GLU A 288 -26.22 -26.76 -8.95
N SER A 289 -25.13 -26.17 -9.45
CA SER A 289 -24.97 -25.93 -10.90
C SER A 289 -24.91 -27.23 -11.72
N VAL A 290 -24.30 -28.31 -11.19
CA VAL A 290 -24.25 -29.62 -11.87
C VAL A 290 -25.61 -30.32 -11.85
N ASP A 291 -26.31 -30.39 -10.72
CA ASP A 291 -27.62 -31.06 -10.66
C ASP A 291 -28.72 -30.28 -11.41
N THR A 292 -28.65 -28.94 -11.42
CA THR A 292 -29.54 -28.09 -12.22
C THR A 292 -29.32 -28.27 -13.72
N ALA A 293 -28.06 -28.45 -14.17
CA ALA A 293 -27.75 -28.72 -15.57
C ALA A 293 -28.16 -30.14 -16.04
N VAL A 294 -28.20 -31.11 -15.12
CA VAL A 294 -28.57 -32.52 -15.42
C VAL A 294 -30.10 -32.72 -15.52
N THR A 295 -30.91 -31.81 -14.96
CA THR A 295 -32.37 -31.97 -14.82
C THR A 295 -33.21 -31.02 -15.69
N PRO A 296 -32.88 -30.87 -17.00
CA PRO A 296 -33.83 -31.44 -17.97
C PRO A 296 -33.20 -31.95 -19.29
N ALA A 297 -32.35 -32.98 -19.26
CA ALA A 297 -31.77 -33.60 -20.49
C ALA A 297 -32.09 -35.08 -20.85
N PRO A 298 -33.01 -35.85 -20.22
CA PRO A 298 -33.21 -37.27 -20.53
C PRO A 298 -34.21 -37.57 -21.67
N ALA A 299 -34.55 -36.59 -22.51
CA ALA A 299 -35.73 -36.65 -23.40
C ALA A 299 -35.44 -36.58 -24.91
N VAL A 300 -34.19 -36.40 -25.34
CA VAL A 300 -33.79 -36.31 -26.76
C VAL A 300 -32.51 -37.11 -26.98
N LEU A 301 -32.40 -37.81 -28.12
CA LEU A 301 -31.23 -38.60 -28.56
C LEU A 301 -30.97 -39.96 -27.86
N LEU A 302 -32.00 -40.78 -27.64
CA LEU A 302 -31.84 -42.24 -27.44
C LEU A 302 -32.70 -43.07 -28.41
N PRO A 303 -32.09 -43.87 -29.31
CA PRO A 303 -32.74 -45.01 -29.96
C PRO A 303 -32.70 -46.25 -29.06
N VAL A 304 -33.78 -47.04 -29.04
CA VAL A 304 -33.90 -48.27 -28.23
C VAL A 304 -33.33 -49.48 -28.96
N ALA A 305 -32.46 -50.27 -28.31
CA ALA A 305 -32.18 -51.65 -28.69
C ALA A 305 -31.66 -52.54 -27.53
N SER A 306 -32.51 -53.47 -27.09
CA SER A 306 -32.24 -54.86 -26.64
C SER A 306 -31.01 -55.24 -25.79
N ALA A 307 -31.26 -56.02 -24.72
CA ALA A 307 -30.25 -56.53 -23.79
C ALA A 307 -29.94 -58.04 -23.94
N THR A 308 -28.71 -58.45 -23.59
CA THR A 308 -28.34 -59.84 -23.26
C THR A 308 -27.29 -59.86 -22.13
N LYS A 309 -27.31 -60.88 -21.26
CA LYS A 309 -26.32 -61.09 -20.16
C LYS A 309 -25.23 -62.08 -20.58
N THR A 310 -23.98 -61.86 -20.14
CA THR A 310 -23.11 -62.86 -19.44
C THR A 310 -21.81 -62.21 -18.91
N PRO A 311 -21.15 -62.76 -17.85
CA PRO A 311 -19.95 -62.19 -17.24
C PRO A 311 -18.63 -62.84 -17.73
N ILE A 312 -17.52 -62.09 -17.70
CA ILE A 312 -16.13 -62.56 -17.94
C ILE A 312 -15.17 -61.86 -16.95
N THR A 313 -14.05 -62.49 -16.62
CA THR A 313 -13.12 -62.15 -15.51
C THR A 313 -11.70 -61.80 -16.00
N VAL A 314 -10.88 -61.20 -15.10
CA VAL A 314 -9.39 -61.02 -15.13
C VAL A 314 -8.78 -60.13 -16.24
N PRO A 315 -7.50 -59.66 -16.14
CA PRO A 315 -6.55 -59.64 -15.00
C PRO A 315 -6.01 -58.22 -14.64
N VAL A 316 -5.06 -58.14 -13.70
CA VAL A 316 -4.27 -56.94 -13.34
C VAL A 316 -2.84 -57.07 -13.90
N THR A 317 -2.28 -56.01 -14.51
CA THR A 317 -0.84 -55.94 -14.89
C THR A 317 -0.20 -54.55 -14.77
N SER A 318 0.78 -54.46 -13.87
CA SER A 318 2.00 -53.63 -13.88
C SER A 318 1.95 -52.13 -14.30
N THR A 319 2.23 -51.28 -13.32
CA THR A 319 2.80 -49.94 -13.46
C THR A 319 4.16 -49.94 -14.18
N LYS A 320 4.37 -49.03 -15.14
CA LYS A 320 5.70 -48.62 -15.68
C LYS A 320 5.81 -47.16 -16.15
N SER A 321 4.69 -46.49 -16.45
CA SER A 321 4.66 -45.12 -17.00
C SER A 321 4.86 -43.98 -15.98
N LEU A 322 5.07 -44.31 -14.69
CA LEU A 322 5.21 -43.33 -13.62
C LEU A 322 6.67 -43.01 -13.29
N ASP A 323 7.57 -43.99 -13.44
CA ASP A 323 8.99 -43.85 -13.09
C ASP A 323 9.77 -42.92 -14.06
N GLU A 324 9.40 -42.91 -15.35
CA GLU A 324 9.98 -41.99 -16.34
C GLU A 324 9.62 -40.52 -16.03
N LEU A 325 8.43 -40.27 -15.47
CA LEU A 325 7.97 -38.91 -15.15
C LEU A 325 8.67 -38.35 -13.89
N ASP A 326 8.92 -39.21 -12.89
CA ASP A 326 9.73 -38.87 -11.71
C ASP A 326 11.22 -38.64 -12.08
N LEU A 327 11.77 -39.42 -13.02
CA LEU A 327 13.11 -39.22 -13.55
C LEU A 327 13.26 -37.88 -14.32
N LEU A 328 12.25 -37.49 -15.10
CA LEU A 328 12.19 -36.18 -15.75
C LEU A 328 12.11 -35.04 -14.73
N GLY A 329 11.27 -35.17 -13.69
CA GLY A 329 11.17 -34.19 -12.60
C GLY A 329 12.50 -33.98 -11.87
N LYS A 330 13.21 -35.07 -11.54
CA LYS A 330 14.55 -35.02 -10.92
C LYS A 330 15.59 -34.36 -11.83
N THR A 331 15.53 -34.62 -13.13
CA THR A 331 16.46 -34.02 -14.12
C THR A 331 16.29 -32.50 -14.22
N LEU A 332 15.06 -31.99 -14.15
CA LEU A 332 14.78 -30.55 -14.16
C LEU A 332 15.22 -29.85 -12.85
N LEU A 333 15.03 -30.48 -11.69
CA LEU A 333 15.58 -29.96 -10.42
C LEU A 333 17.12 -29.92 -10.46
N GLN A 334 17.77 -30.92 -11.05
CA GLN A 334 19.24 -30.99 -11.14
C GLN A 334 19.83 -29.86 -12.01
N GLN A 335 19.13 -29.42 -13.07
CA GLN A 335 19.54 -28.27 -13.89
C GLN A 335 19.30 -26.91 -13.21
N SER A 336 18.53 -26.86 -12.13
CA SER A 336 18.14 -25.62 -11.44
C SER A 336 19.16 -25.15 -10.38
N LEU A 337 20.32 -25.80 -10.29
CA LEU A 337 21.39 -25.49 -9.33
C LEU A 337 22.64 -24.92 -10.05
N PRO A 338 23.29 -23.88 -9.50
CA PRO A 338 24.55 -23.36 -10.05
C PRO A 338 25.71 -24.35 -9.82
N PRO A 339 26.75 -24.33 -10.68
CA PRO A 339 27.89 -25.23 -10.58
C PRO A 339 28.72 -25.01 -9.30
N GLU A 340 29.36 -26.09 -8.83
CA GLU A 340 29.89 -26.29 -7.47
C GLU A 340 31.06 -25.36 -7.03
N ASN A 341 31.50 -24.44 -7.88
CA ASN A 341 32.70 -23.60 -7.66
C ASN A 341 32.44 -22.22 -7.00
N LEU A 342 31.21 -21.91 -6.58
CA LEU A 342 30.85 -20.62 -5.95
C LEU A 342 30.13 -20.75 -4.59
N GLN A 343 30.29 -21.87 -3.88
CA GLN A 343 29.80 -21.99 -2.51
C GLN A 343 30.75 -21.31 -1.51
N VAL A 344 30.31 -20.23 -0.88
CA VAL A 344 31.05 -19.52 0.17
C VAL A 344 31.14 -20.41 1.41
N LYS A 345 32.36 -20.80 1.80
CA LYS A 345 32.63 -21.46 3.08
C LYS A 345 32.51 -20.45 4.22
N TRP A 346 31.50 -20.65 5.06
CA TRP A 346 31.27 -19.82 6.25
C TRP A 346 32.19 -20.13 7.43
N ASP A 347 32.83 -21.31 7.43
CA ASP A 347 33.90 -21.65 8.38
C ASP A 347 35.19 -20.88 8.08
N LYS A 348 35.30 -19.65 8.62
CA LYS A 348 36.51 -19.01 9.21
C LYS A 348 36.46 -17.47 9.10
N LEU A 349 35.76 -16.81 10.04
CA LEU A 349 36.15 -15.45 10.48
C LEU A 349 35.64 -15.15 11.90
N GLN A 350 36.45 -15.45 12.93
CA GLN A 350 36.23 -14.99 14.30
C GLN A 350 37.58 -14.58 14.91
N SER A 351 37.63 -13.39 15.52
CA SER A 351 38.86 -12.61 15.79
C SER A 351 39.61 -12.18 14.49
N GLN A 352 40.23 -11.00 14.35
CA GLN A 352 40.66 -9.91 15.26
C GLN A 352 40.32 -8.55 14.60
N SER A 353 40.23 -7.37 15.26
CA SER A 353 40.31 -6.93 16.67
C SER A 353 39.69 -5.50 16.78
N LYS A 354 40.05 -4.68 17.79
CA LYS A 354 39.91 -3.20 17.81
C LYS A 354 41.29 -2.55 17.66
N PRO A 355 41.35 -1.32 17.12
CA PRO A 355 41.89 -0.22 17.93
C PRO A 355 40.98 1.02 17.97
N THR A 356 41.36 2.01 18.79
CA THR A 356 40.55 3.18 19.18
C THR A 356 41.05 4.50 18.58
N LEU A 357 40.24 5.56 18.71
CA LEU A 357 40.64 6.95 18.48
C LEU A 357 41.93 7.33 19.23
N ARG A 358 43.05 7.37 18.51
CA ARG A 358 44.16 8.34 18.63
C ARG A 358 45.30 7.92 17.71
N ASP A 359 45.37 8.54 16.52
CA ASP A 359 46.64 8.88 15.90
C ASP A 359 46.47 9.93 14.79
N LEU A 360 47.57 10.63 14.47
CA LEU A 360 47.72 11.57 13.34
C LEU A 360 46.76 12.76 13.27
N GLN A 361 46.73 13.54 14.36
CA GLN A 361 46.67 15.00 14.25
C GLN A 361 48.11 15.56 14.18
N ILE A 362 48.29 16.82 13.73
CA ILE A 362 49.55 17.61 13.69
C ILE A 362 50.47 17.39 12.46
N LYS A 363 50.28 18.21 11.41
CA LYS A 363 51.25 19.26 10.99
C LYS A 363 50.55 20.32 10.11
N SER A 364 51.14 21.52 9.99
CA SER A 364 50.42 22.77 9.65
C SER A 364 51.21 23.75 8.76
N GLY A 365 50.51 24.55 7.94
CA GLY A 365 51.05 25.66 7.09
C GLY A 365 51.68 25.23 5.75
N THR A 366 51.87 26.06 4.71
CA THR A 366 51.59 27.51 4.43
C THR A 366 51.97 27.82 2.94
N ASN A 367 51.63 28.90 2.20
CA ASN A 367 50.85 30.15 2.42
C ASN A 367 50.41 30.85 1.07
N THR A 368 49.56 31.89 1.16
CA THR A 368 49.41 33.12 0.30
C THR A 368 49.21 33.13 -1.24
N ALA A 369 48.09 33.77 -1.66
CA ALA A 369 47.91 34.79 -2.73
C ALA A 369 48.08 34.39 -4.24
N THR A 370 47.56 35.10 -5.27
CA THR A 370 47.08 36.51 -5.45
C THR A 370 45.84 36.65 -6.39
N ASN A 371 45.20 37.83 -6.38
CA ASN A 371 44.18 38.33 -7.35
C ASN A 371 44.88 39.21 -8.45
N PRO A 372 44.26 39.87 -9.48
CA PRO A 372 42.88 40.44 -9.56
C PRO A 372 42.15 40.38 -10.94
N SER A 373 40.99 41.06 -11.05
CA SER A 373 40.17 41.31 -12.26
C SER A 373 40.59 42.56 -13.07
N PRO A 374 39.98 42.84 -14.25
CA PRO A 374 38.86 43.82 -14.36
C PRO A 374 37.67 43.30 -15.23
N VAL A 375 36.38 43.60 -14.97
CA VAL A 375 35.60 44.87 -15.00
C VAL A 375 35.23 45.41 -16.40
N LEU A 376 33.91 45.46 -16.70
CA LEU A 376 33.20 46.59 -17.32
C LEU A 376 31.66 46.47 -17.05
N ALA A 377 30.90 47.56 -17.21
CA ALA A 377 29.49 47.68 -16.76
C ALA A 377 28.61 48.58 -17.68
N PHE A 378 27.51 49.14 -17.13
CA PHE A 378 26.37 49.91 -17.72
C PHE A 378 25.15 49.00 -18.09
N SER A 379 23.89 49.19 -17.61
CA SER A 379 22.96 50.35 -17.46
C SER A 379 22.08 50.58 -18.71
N SER A 380 20.78 50.95 -18.67
CA SER A 380 19.76 51.02 -17.60
C SER A 380 18.32 51.12 -18.19
N GLU A 381 17.34 50.47 -17.53
CA GLU A 381 15.91 50.86 -17.39
C GLU A 381 14.97 51.07 -18.62
N PRO A 382 13.62 51.14 -18.43
CA PRO A 382 12.64 50.64 -19.42
C PRO A 382 11.68 51.68 -20.03
N GLY A 383 10.75 51.22 -20.89
CA GLY A 383 9.61 51.99 -21.40
C GLY A 383 8.35 51.13 -21.65
N THR A 384 7.17 51.66 -21.35
CA THR A 384 5.86 50.98 -21.47
C THR A 384 4.90 51.73 -22.39
N LEU A 385 4.20 51.00 -23.27
CA LEU A 385 2.90 51.34 -23.87
C LEU A 385 2.24 50.02 -24.36
N LEU A 386 0.93 49.85 -24.59
CA LEU A 386 -0.35 50.32 -24.04
C LEU A 386 -1.43 49.94 -25.09
N ASN A 387 -2.34 49.02 -24.74
CA ASN A 387 -3.73 48.84 -25.25
C ASN A 387 -4.09 48.87 -26.77
N SER A 388 -4.87 47.89 -27.23
CA SER A 388 -6.10 48.12 -28.03
C SER A 388 -6.99 46.85 -28.14
N GLN A 389 -8.29 47.05 -28.44
CA GLN A 389 -9.36 46.03 -28.36
C GLN A 389 -9.61 45.18 -29.63
N LEU A 390 -10.42 44.14 -29.40
CA LEU A 390 -11.14 43.26 -30.36
C LEU A 390 -11.94 44.00 -31.45
N PRO A 391 -12.30 43.30 -32.54
CA PRO A 391 -13.71 42.93 -32.72
C PRO A 391 -13.95 41.41 -32.91
N ALA A 392 -15.20 40.99 -33.11
CA ALA A 392 -15.64 39.59 -32.96
C ALA A 392 -16.38 38.99 -34.20
N CYS A 393 -16.51 37.65 -34.21
CA CYS A 393 -17.11 36.81 -35.28
C CYS A 393 -16.27 36.79 -36.59
N ILE A 394 -16.26 35.72 -37.41
CA ILE A 394 -17.31 34.76 -37.81
C ILE A 394 -16.75 33.32 -37.89
N THR A 395 -17.57 32.31 -37.62
CA THR A 395 -17.27 30.88 -37.89
C THR A 395 -17.60 30.45 -39.32
N PRO A 396 -16.83 29.51 -39.89
CA PRO A 396 -17.41 28.33 -40.53
C PRO A 396 -17.05 27.05 -39.77
N ALA A 397 -17.79 25.97 -40.03
CA ALA A 397 -17.73 24.73 -39.24
C ALA A 397 -16.89 23.61 -39.90
N SER A 398 -16.68 22.56 -39.10
CA SER A 398 -16.33 21.18 -39.50
C SER A 398 -15.03 20.92 -40.28
N THR A 399 -14.00 20.53 -39.54
CA THR A 399 -13.52 19.14 -39.60
C THR A 399 -13.14 18.66 -38.20
N LEU A 400 -13.58 17.47 -37.80
CA LEU A 400 -13.11 16.84 -36.57
C LEU A 400 -11.71 16.25 -36.83
N GLN A 401 -10.74 16.67 -36.03
CA GLN A 401 -9.46 15.98 -35.85
C GLN A 401 -9.37 15.65 -34.36
N ASP A 402 -9.08 14.38 -34.04
CA ASP A 402 -8.83 13.97 -32.66
C ASP A 402 -7.53 14.62 -32.17
N ASP A 403 -7.65 15.68 -31.38
CA ASP A 403 -6.53 16.50 -30.94
C ASP A 403 -5.78 15.81 -29.79
N VAL A 404 -4.88 14.87 -30.14
CA VAL A 404 -4.07 14.08 -29.19
C VAL A 404 -2.94 14.94 -28.58
N SER A 405 -3.35 15.99 -27.87
CA SER A 405 -2.50 17.00 -27.25
C SER A 405 -2.63 16.99 -25.72
N LEU A 406 -1.53 16.63 -25.05
CA LEU A 406 -1.43 16.73 -23.59
C LEU A 406 -1.08 18.15 -23.09
N ALA A 407 -0.91 19.12 -24.00
CA ALA A 407 -0.43 20.47 -23.66
C ALA A 407 -1.25 21.10 -22.52
N ASN A 408 -2.58 21.07 -22.64
CA ASN A 408 -3.51 21.73 -21.73
C ASN A 408 -3.92 20.87 -20.50
N VAL A 409 -3.45 19.62 -20.40
CA VAL A 409 -3.80 18.72 -19.29
C VAL A 409 -2.79 18.86 -18.16
N THR A 410 -3.23 19.35 -17.00
CA THR A 410 -2.43 19.47 -15.77
C THR A 410 -3.27 18.91 -14.63
N VAL A 411 -2.69 18.01 -13.83
CA VAL A 411 -3.37 17.31 -12.72
C VAL A 411 -2.66 17.68 -11.42
N PRO A 412 -3.27 18.46 -10.52
CA PRO A 412 -2.70 18.77 -9.20
C PRO A 412 -2.53 17.52 -8.35
N LEU A 413 -1.41 17.39 -7.63
CA LEU A 413 -1.11 16.23 -6.78
C LEU A 413 -2.24 15.93 -5.77
N GLU A 414 -2.80 16.96 -5.16
CA GLU A 414 -3.92 16.89 -4.20
C GLU A 414 -5.21 16.25 -4.77
N SER A 415 -5.38 16.24 -6.09
CA SER A 415 -6.57 15.68 -6.75
C SER A 415 -6.45 14.19 -7.07
N ILE A 416 -5.26 13.60 -6.92
CA ILE A 416 -4.96 12.24 -7.36
C ILE A 416 -5.32 11.24 -6.26
N LYS A 417 -6.37 10.44 -6.46
CA LYS A 417 -6.64 9.29 -5.59
C LYS A 417 -5.67 8.14 -5.92
N PRO A 418 -5.05 7.48 -4.93
CA PRO A 418 -4.23 6.30 -5.16
C PRO A 418 -5.09 5.12 -5.66
N SER A 419 -4.52 4.31 -6.55
CA SER A 419 -5.11 3.04 -6.99
C SER A 419 -4.98 1.93 -5.94
N SER A 420 -5.65 0.80 -6.19
CA SER A 420 -5.46 -0.45 -5.43
C SER A 420 -4.15 -1.19 -5.77
N LEU A 421 -3.41 -0.74 -6.79
CA LEU A 421 -2.25 -1.44 -7.32
C LEU A 421 -0.99 -1.21 -6.49
N LEU A 422 -0.12 -2.23 -6.44
CA LEU A 422 1.20 -2.12 -5.83
C LEU A 422 2.10 -1.14 -6.63
N PRO A 423 2.94 -0.34 -5.97
CA PRO A 423 3.90 0.52 -6.66
C PRO A 423 4.92 -0.32 -7.45
N LEU A 424 5.13 0.05 -8.71
CA LEU A 424 6.08 -0.61 -9.59
C LEU A 424 7.48 -0.04 -9.38
N THR A 425 8.45 -0.87 -9.01
CA THR A 425 9.87 -0.47 -9.00
C THR A 425 10.39 -0.37 -10.43
N VAL A 426 10.81 0.83 -10.83
CA VAL A 426 11.34 1.13 -12.18
C VAL A 426 12.88 1.14 -12.18
N PHE A 427 13.48 1.55 -11.08
CA PHE A 427 14.92 1.60 -10.86
C PHE A 427 15.22 1.42 -9.37
N ASP A 428 16.25 0.67 -9.02
CA ASP A 428 16.70 0.44 -7.63
C ASP A 428 18.20 0.10 -7.62
N GLN A 429 19.05 1.12 -7.81
CA GLN A 429 20.50 1.02 -7.81
C GLN A 429 21.12 2.28 -7.19
N HIS A 430 22.42 2.25 -6.85
CA HIS A 430 23.14 3.39 -6.24
C HIS A 430 22.47 3.96 -4.96
N SER A 431 21.67 3.15 -4.27
CA SER A 431 20.79 3.54 -3.13
C SER A 431 19.70 4.57 -3.49
N LEU A 432 19.41 4.78 -4.78
CA LEU A 432 18.29 5.56 -5.28
C LEU A 432 17.23 4.63 -5.86
N ARG A 433 16.00 4.68 -5.33
CA ARG A 433 14.87 3.88 -5.81
C ARG A 433 13.79 4.75 -6.42
N VAL A 434 13.37 4.42 -7.64
CA VAL A 434 12.28 5.08 -8.36
C VAL A 434 11.09 4.12 -8.45
N LEU A 435 9.96 4.56 -7.91
CA LEU A 435 8.69 3.85 -7.91
C LEU A 435 7.66 4.59 -8.77
N PHE A 436 6.83 3.84 -9.50
CA PHE A 436 5.62 4.34 -10.15
C PHE A 436 4.39 3.93 -9.33
N HIS A 437 3.60 4.91 -8.91
CA HIS A 437 2.27 4.70 -8.33
C HIS A 437 1.22 5.08 -9.36
N PHE A 438 0.31 4.17 -9.68
CA PHE A 438 -0.79 4.45 -10.61
C PHE A 438 -1.93 5.16 -9.86
N ALA A 439 -2.54 6.17 -10.49
CA ALA A 439 -3.74 6.81 -9.97
C ALA A 439 -4.96 5.91 -10.20
N ARG A 440 -5.96 6.01 -9.32
CA ARG A 440 -7.26 5.36 -9.51
C ARG A 440 -8.05 5.98 -10.65
N ASP A 441 -8.24 7.29 -10.58
CA ASP A 441 -9.06 8.06 -11.51
C ASP A 441 -8.22 8.60 -12.67
N SER A 442 -8.80 8.65 -13.87
CA SER A 442 -8.24 9.36 -15.02
C SER A 442 -8.74 10.82 -15.05
N PRO A 443 -8.07 11.74 -15.77
CA PRO A 443 -8.49 13.15 -15.80
C PRO A 443 -9.91 13.28 -16.37
N PRO A 444 -10.84 14.04 -15.75
CA PRO A 444 -12.28 14.01 -16.11
C PRO A 444 -12.63 14.32 -17.58
N ALA A 445 -11.74 14.97 -18.33
CA ALA A 445 -11.92 15.29 -19.75
C ALA A 445 -11.24 14.30 -20.72
N ARG A 446 -10.45 13.34 -20.22
CA ARG A 446 -9.47 12.55 -20.98
C ARG A 446 -9.34 11.12 -20.40
N PRO A 447 -10.32 10.22 -20.62
CA PRO A 447 -10.28 8.85 -20.09
C PRO A 447 -9.19 7.97 -20.72
N ASP A 448 -8.62 8.38 -21.85
CA ASP A 448 -7.46 7.76 -22.50
C ASP A 448 -6.12 8.09 -21.83
N VAL A 449 -6.13 8.80 -20.69
CA VAL A 449 -4.92 9.22 -19.97
C VAL A 449 -4.77 8.51 -18.63
N LEU A 450 -3.70 7.71 -18.51
CA LEU A 450 -3.20 7.22 -17.23
C LEU A 450 -2.41 8.33 -16.53
N VAL A 451 -2.68 8.52 -15.24
CA VAL A 451 -1.87 9.37 -14.35
C VAL A 451 -0.96 8.46 -13.51
N VAL A 452 0.33 8.77 -13.50
CA VAL A 452 1.35 8.06 -12.75
C VAL A 452 2.11 9.05 -11.87
N ILE A 453 2.21 8.76 -10.58
CA ILE A 453 3.09 9.51 -9.66
C ILE A 453 4.42 8.76 -9.61
N ILE A 454 5.50 9.43 -10.01
CA ILE A 454 6.86 8.95 -9.86
C ILE A 454 7.36 9.39 -8.48
N SER A 455 7.77 8.44 -7.65
CA SER A 455 8.35 8.67 -6.32
C SER A 455 9.80 8.23 -6.31
N MET A 456 10.73 9.15 -6.10
CA MET A 456 12.18 8.90 -6.06
C MET A 456 12.69 9.05 -4.63
N LEU A 457 13.27 7.99 -4.08
CA LEU A 457 13.64 7.85 -2.67
C LEU A 457 15.13 7.52 -2.54
N SER A 458 15.86 8.29 -1.72
CA SER A 458 17.28 8.01 -1.42
C SER A 458 17.44 7.28 -0.09
N SER A 459 18.24 6.22 -0.10
CA SER A 459 18.82 5.57 1.09
C SER A 459 20.33 5.81 1.22
N ALA A 460 20.89 6.70 0.39
CA ALA A 460 22.33 6.97 0.35
C ALA A 460 22.78 7.83 1.56
N PRO A 461 23.95 7.57 2.17
CA PRO A 461 24.51 8.39 3.25
C PRO A 461 25.09 9.74 2.78
N VAL A 462 24.94 10.06 1.50
CA VAL A 462 25.42 11.25 0.80
C VAL A 462 24.21 11.85 0.06
N PRO A 463 24.04 13.19 0.00
CA PRO A 463 22.95 13.79 -0.77
C PRO A 463 23.07 13.44 -2.26
N ILE A 464 21.92 13.37 -2.93
CA ILE A 464 21.82 13.18 -4.38
C ILE A 464 21.29 14.48 -4.98
N THR A 465 21.99 15.06 -5.94
CA THR A 465 21.64 16.35 -6.55
C THR A 465 21.37 16.25 -8.04
N ASN A 466 20.78 17.30 -8.63
CA ASN A 466 20.50 17.42 -10.07
C ASN A 466 19.64 16.28 -10.67
N VAL A 467 18.82 15.61 -9.84
CA VAL A 467 17.95 14.49 -10.22
C VAL A 467 17.00 14.93 -11.34
N ARG A 468 17.14 14.27 -12.50
CA ARG A 468 16.34 14.57 -13.70
C ARG A 468 15.87 13.26 -14.32
N PHE A 469 14.56 13.07 -14.29
CA PHE A 469 13.87 11.99 -14.98
C PHE A 469 13.32 12.47 -16.32
N GLN A 470 13.48 11.66 -17.36
CA GLN A 470 12.94 11.85 -18.70
C GLN A 470 12.25 10.57 -19.17
N ALA A 471 11.21 10.69 -19.98
CA ALA A 471 10.42 9.56 -20.46
C ALA A 471 10.08 9.71 -21.95
N ALA A 472 10.02 8.58 -22.65
CA ALA A 472 9.64 8.47 -24.06
C ALA A 472 8.75 7.24 -24.28
N VAL A 473 7.86 7.32 -25.28
CA VAL A 473 6.84 6.32 -25.60
C VAL A 473 6.78 6.05 -27.11
N PRO A 474 6.16 4.93 -27.55
CA PRO A 474 5.78 4.71 -28.94
C PRO A 474 5.05 5.90 -29.57
N LYS A 475 5.19 6.07 -30.89
CA LYS A 475 4.60 7.21 -31.63
C LYS A 475 3.06 7.24 -31.61
N THR A 476 2.42 6.13 -31.28
CA THR A 476 0.98 5.94 -31.07
C THR A 476 0.48 6.48 -29.73
N MET A 477 1.39 6.85 -28.83
CA MET A 477 1.11 7.36 -27.48
C MET A 477 1.70 8.76 -27.29
N ARG A 478 1.26 9.47 -26.24
CA ARG A 478 1.90 10.72 -25.78
C ARG A 478 2.26 10.61 -24.31
N VAL A 479 3.41 11.17 -23.93
CA VAL A 479 3.81 11.33 -22.53
C VAL A 479 4.04 12.80 -22.23
N LYS A 480 3.61 13.26 -21.05
CA LYS A 480 3.89 14.60 -20.50
C LYS A 480 4.33 14.44 -19.05
N LEU A 481 5.54 14.89 -18.75
CA LEU A 481 6.01 15.07 -17.37
C LEU A 481 5.59 16.48 -16.90
N GLN A 482 4.99 16.57 -15.72
CA GLN A 482 4.85 17.83 -14.99
C GLN A 482 6.18 18.18 -14.29
N PRO A 483 6.36 19.41 -13.77
CA PRO A 483 7.51 19.73 -12.92
C PRO A 483 7.60 18.77 -11.71
N PRO A 484 8.80 18.34 -11.29
CA PRO A 484 8.99 17.58 -10.06
C PRO A 484 8.88 18.51 -8.83
N SER A 485 8.65 17.93 -7.64
CA SER A 485 8.64 18.67 -6.37
C SER A 485 10.02 19.23 -5.96
N GLY A 486 11.10 18.73 -6.55
CA GLY A 486 12.47 19.18 -6.33
C GLY A 486 13.45 18.48 -7.26
N SER A 487 14.71 18.91 -7.24
CA SER A 487 15.84 18.33 -7.98
C SER A 487 16.82 17.54 -7.11
N ASP A 488 16.69 17.63 -5.78
CA ASP A 488 17.73 17.22 -4.86
C ASP A 488 17.15 16.47 -3.65
N LEU A 489 17.84 15.41 -3.22
CA LEU A 489 17.50 14.58 -2.06
C LEU A 489 18.61 14.71 -1.00
N PRO A 490 18.29 15.02 0.26
CA PRO A 490 19.27 15.02 1.34
C PRO A 490 19.83 13.62 1.60
N ALA A 491 20.98 13.56 2.28
CA ALA A 491 21.51 12.31 2.80
C ALA A 491 20.50 11.61 3.72
N PHE A 492 20.42 10.28 3.61
CA PHE A 492 19.52 9.46 4.40
C PHE A 492 19.81 9.59 5.91
N ASN A 493 18.81 10.02 6.66
CA ASN A 493 18.87 10.16 8.11
C ASN A 493 17.82 9.25 8.77
N PRO A 494 18.22 8.18 9.50
CA PRO A 494 17.29 7.26 10.16
C PRO A 494 16.35 7.91 11.20
N LEU A 495 16.62 9.15 11.63
CA LEU A 495 15.82 9.88 12.62
C LEU A 495 14.75 10.79 11.99
N LEU A 496 14.71 10.92 10.67
CA LEU A 496 13.75 11.77 9.95
C LEU A 496 12.94 10.93 8.95
N PRO A 497 11.71 11.35 8.58
CA PRO A 497 10.99 10.76 7.46
C PRO A 497 11.83 10.79 6.17
N PRO A 498 11.92 9.69 5.40
CA PRO A 498 12.68 9.67 4.15
C PRO A 498 12.18 10.73 3.17
N ALA A 499 13.07 11.64 2.75
CA ALA A 499 12.77 12.62 1.73
C ALA A 499 12.53 11.94 0.37
N ALA A 500 11.60 12.47 -0.40
CA ALA A 500 11.25 11.96 -1.72
C ALA A 500 11.02 13.10 -2.73
N ILE A 501 11.48 12.91 -3.97
CA ILE A 501 11.06 13.73 -5.11
C ILE A 501 9.83 13.06 -5.71
N THR A 502 8.76 13.83 -5.88
CA THR A 502 7.51 13.38 -6.53
C THR A 502 7.33 14.12 -7.85
N GLN A 503 6.97 13.40 -8.92
CA GLN A 503 6.72 13.99 -10.23
C GLN A 503 5.53 13.31 -10.91
N VAL A 504 4.61 14.09 -11.47
CA VAL A 504 3.44 13.51 -12.20
C VAL A 504 3.80 13.27 -13.66
N LEU A 505 3.61 12.02 -14.10
CA LEU A 505 3.65 11.61 -15.50
C LEU A 505 2.22 11.36 -15.99
N LEU A 506 1.86 11.98 -17.11
CA LEU A 506 0.62 11.78 -17.83
C LEU A 506 0.90 10.99 -19.11
N LEU A 507 0.20 9.88 -19.31
CA LEU A 507 0.37 8.98 -20.45
C LEU A 507 -0.95 8.84 -21.22
N ALA A 508 -1.03 9.35 -22.44
CA ALA A 508 -2.15 9.16 -23.35
C ALA A 508 -1.96 7.92 -24.23
N ASN A 509 -2.96 7.05 -24.28
CA ASN A 509 -3.01 5.84 -25.10
C ASN A 509 -4.37 5.71 -25.82
N PRO A 510 -4.65 6.55 -26.84
CA PRO A 510 -5.94 6.57 -27.52
C PRO A 510 -6.26 5.25 -28.25
N HIS A 511 -5.24 4.47 -28.62
CA HIS A 511 -5.38 3.21 -29.35
C HIS A 511 -5.44 1.96 -28.44
N LYS A 512 -5.35 2.12 -27.11
CA LYS A 512 -5.33 1.02 -26.13
C LYS A 512 -4.26 -0.06 -26.39
N GLU A 513 -3.11 0.35 -26.94
CA GLU A 513 -1.99 -0.56 -27.21
C GLU A 513 -1.23 -0.92 -25.93
N LYS A 514 -0.45 -2.03 -25.94
CA LYS A 514 0.44 -2.37 -24.82
C LYS A 514 1.48 -1.27 -24.60
N VAL A 515 1.45 -0.64 -23.43
CA VAL A 515 2.39 0.42 -23.06
C VAL A 515 3.82 -0.13 -22.95
N ARG A 516 4.76 0.63 -23.52
CA ARG A 516 6.19 0.49 -23.31
C ARG A 516 6.74 1.89 -23.05
N LEU A 517 7.31 2.14 -21.87
CA LEU A 517 7.89 3.44 -21.50
C LEU A 517 9.40 3.31 -21.40
N ARG A 518 10.13 4.02 -22.24
CA ARG A 518 11.57 4.21 -22.06
C ARG A 518 11.81 5.35 -21.10
N TYR A 519 12.67 5.17 -20.11
CA TYR A 519 13.12 6.24 -19.23
C TYR A 519 14.62 6.51 -19.38
N LYS A 520 14.99 7.73 -19.00
CA LYS A 520 16.35 8.16 -18.75
C LYS A 520 16.38 8.91 -17.40
N LEU A 521 17.30 8.55 -16.53
CA LEU A 521 17.45 9.07 -15.17
C LEU A 521 18.91 9.52 -14.98
N THR A 522 19.13 10.81 -14.80
CA THR A 522 20.47 11.37 -14.49
C THR A 522 20.47 12.01 -13.11
N PHE A 523 21.52 11.75 -12.32
CA PHE A 523 21.68 12.30 -10.97
C PHE A 523 23.14 12.32 -10.54
N ASP A 524 23.50 13.22 -9.63
CA ASP A 524 24.85 13.29 -9.04
C ASP A 524 24.82 12.76 -7.59
N LEU A 525 25.57 11.70 -7.31
CA LEU A 525 25.78 11.17 -5.96
C LEU A 525 27.04 11.81 -5.37
N GLY A 526 26.88 13.00 -4.78
CA GLY A 526 27.96 13.79 -4.17
C GLY A 526 28.96 14.39 -5.17
N GLN A 527 29.79 13.57 -5.81
CA GLN A 527 30.75 13.96 -6.87
C GLN A 527 30.73 13.03 -8.08
N GLU A 528 29.95 11.94 -8.04
CA GLU A 528 29.84 10.96 -9.12
C GLU A 528 28.52 11.18 -9.89
N SER A 529 28.61 11.49 -11.18
CA SER A 529 27.44 11.66 -12.06
C SER A 529 27.03 10.34 -12.69
N HIS A 530 25.78 9.93 -12.48
CA HIS A 530 25.18 8.73 -13.03
C HIS A 530 24.20 9.06 -14.17
N ASP A 531 24.19 8.23 -15.21
CA ASP A 531 23.31 8.36 -16.37
C ASP A 531 22.72 6.98 -16.72
N GLU A 532 21.52 6.72 -16.21
CA GLU A 532 20.85 5.42 -16.24
C GLU A 532 19.65 5.43 -17.20
N SER A 533 19.41 4.32 -17.90
CA SER A 533 18.34 4.22 -18.91
C SER A 533 17.76 2.82 -18.98
N GLY A 534 16.44 2.72 -19.12
CA GLY A 534 15.73 1.44 -19.16
C GLY A 534 14.37 1.50 -19.84
N ASP A 535 13.77 0.33 -20.07
CA ASP A 535 12.44 0.15 -20.66
C ASP A 535 11.50 -0.52 -19.65
N VAL A 536 10.29 0.01 -19.50
CA VAL A 536 9.24 -0.47 -18.59
C VAL A 536 8.03 -0.91 -19.40
N GLU A 537 7.54 -2.13 -19.16
CA GLU A 537 6.35 -2.68 -19.85
C GLU A 537 5.22 -3.14 -18.91
N GLN A 538 5.41 -2.97 -17.59
CA GLN A 538 4.56 -3.54 -16.54
C GLN A 538 3.45 -2.55 -16.13
N PHE A 539 2.70 -2.05 -17.11
CA PHE A 539 1.62 -1.08 -16.92
C PHE A 539 0.25 -1.76 -16.71
N PRO A 540 -0.71 -1.08 -16.05
CA PRO A 540 -2.09 -1.56 -15.95
C PRO A 540 -2.75 -1.66 -17.34
N PRO A 541 -3.65 -2.64 -17.57
CA PRO A 541 -4.37 -2.79 -18.84
C PRO A 541 -5.09 -1.49 -19.27
N PRO A 542 -4.98 -1.02 -20.53
CA PRO A 542 -5.66 0.19 -21.02
C PRO A 542 -7.20 0.17 -20.88
N GLU A 543 -7.78 -0.98 -20.61
CA GLU A 543 -9.21 -1.21 -20.37
C GLU A 543 -9.63 -0.78 -18.96
N SER A 544 -8.73 -0.81 -17.97
CA SER A 544 -9.01 -0.50 -16.57
C SER A 544 -8.63 0.93 -16.16
N TRP A 545 -8.09 1.74 -17.08
CA TRP A 545 -7.68 3.11 -16.79
C TRP A 545 -8.87 3.98 -16.39
N GLY A 546 -8.77 4.64 -15.23
CA GLY A 546 -9.86 5.37 -14.61
C GLY A 546 -10.67 4.59 -13.56
N ASN A 547 -10.35 3.32 -13.31
CA ASN A 547 -10.85 2.59 -12.15
C ASN A 547 -9.83 1.55 -11.66
N LEU A 548 -8.65 2.04 -11.24
CA LEU A 548 -7.53 1.24 -10.69
C LEU A 548 -7.51 1.18 -9.17
#